data_AF-A0A5Q5BPH4-F1
#
_entry.id   AF-A0A5Q5BPH4-F1
#
_cell.length_a   1.000
_cell.length_b   1.000
_cell.length_c   1.000
_cell.angle_alpha   90.00
_cell.angle_beta   90.00
_cell.angle_gamma   90.00
#
_symmetry.space_group_name_H-M   'P 1'
#
loop_
_entity.id
_entity.type
_entity.pdbx_description
1 polymer ?
#
loop_
_entity_poly.entity_id
_entity_poly.type
_entity_poly.pdbx_seq_one_letter_code
_entity_poly.pdbx_strand_id
1 'polypeptide(L)'
;MRANNLQAAQDAFAPSRLPWERIEPLAGLVEEIDGKVDARVDDFAGVDDPAFTGWHRLEYLLFSQNTTEGGAQFADQLDADVATLQKQLPTVDVTPVDVSTGAAELIEEVSEGKITGEEDRYSKTDLWDFEANLQGSEAAVNRLSPALVKADPALLGKIEAGFSEIFATLGPLRRGDGFVLFCTENDPYPSARCPEVTVDPATIDKMKAQLAGLSENLSQVSGALKLT
;
A
#
# COMPACT_ATOMS: atom_id res chain seq x y z
N MET A 1 -7.41 9.36 17.72
CA MET A 1 -6.48 9.34 18.87
C MET A 1 -6.69 10.50 19.84
N ARG A 2 -6.27 11.74 19.53
CA ARG A 2 -6.22 12.88 20.46
C ARG A 2 -7.54 13.24 21.15
N ALA A 3 -8.67 13.07 20.45
CA ALA A 3 -10.00 13.36 20.98
C ALA A 3 -10.59 12.21 21.85
N ASN A 4 -9.83 11.13 22.07
CA ASN A 4 -10.30 9.91 22.73
C ASN A 4 -11.60 9.33 22.13
N ASN A 5 -11.80 9.53 20.84
CA ASN A 5 -12.91 8.95 20.08
C ASN A 5 -12.40 7.75 19.29
N LEU A 6 -12.64 6.55 19.83
CA LEU A 6 -12.19 5.28 19.25
C LEU A 6 -12.82 5.03 17.87
N GLN A 7 -14.15 5.11 17.78
CA GLN A 7 -14.86 4.85 16.52
C GLN A 7 -14.38 5.78 15.41
N ALA A 8 -14.31 7.08 15.67
CA ALA A 8 -13.85 8.03 14.67
C ALA A 8 -12.39 7.81 14.25
N ALA A 9 -11.54 7.30 15.15
CA ALA A 9 -10.16 6.96 14.82
C ALA A 9 -10.07 5.67 13.99
N GLN A 10 -10.89 4.66 14.31
CA GLN A 10 -11.01 3.44 13.52
C GLN A 10 -11.53 3.74 12.10
N ASP A 11 -12.55 4.58 11.98
CA ASP A 11 -13.13 4.98 10.67
C ASP A 11 -12.14 5.76 9.81
N ALA A 12 -11.23 6.53 10.44
CA ALA A 12 -10.25 7.35 9.76
C ALA A 12 -8.98 6.59 9.35
N PHE A 13 -8.73 5.39 9.90
CA PHE A 13 -7.47 4.66 9.73
C PHE A 13 -7.12 4.43 8.25
N ALA A 14 -7.89 3.61 7.55
CA ALA A 14 -7.65 3.33 6.12
C ALA A 14 -7.68 4.59 5.23
N PRO A 15 -8.68 5.49 5.35
CA PRO A 15 -8.66 6.75 4.59
C PRO A 15 -7.42 7.61 4.81
N SER A 16 -6.80 7.56 6.00
CA SER A 16 -5.59 8.33 6.30
C SER A 16 -4.33 7.80 5.63
N ARG A 17 -4.28 6.49 5.32
CA ARG A 17 -3.16 5.82 4.65
C ARG A 17 -3.16 6.05 3.14
N LEU A 18 -4.33 6.15 2.51
CA LEU A 18 -4.45 6.25 1.04
C LEU A 18 -3.51 7.25 0.35
N PRO A 19 -3.24 8.47 0.87
CA PRO A 19 -2.29 9.38 0.22
C PRO A 19 -0.83 8.89 0.27
N TRP A 20 -0.45 8.20 1.35
CA TRP A 20 0.87 7.61 1.54
C TRP A 20 1.08 6.43 0.58
N GLU A 21 0.16 5.47 0.58
CA GLU A 21 0.18 4.29 -0.29
C GLU A 21 0.26 4.64 -1.79
N ARG A 22 -0.37 5.77 -2.20
CA ARG A 22 -0.30 6.26 -3.59
C ARG A 22 1.06 6.82 -3.99
N ILE A 23 1.85 7.29 -3.03
CA ILE A 23 3.17 7.87 -3.31
C ILE A 23 4.31 6.89 -3.01
N GLU A 24 4.00 5.73 -2.43
CA GLU A 24 4.95 4.67 -2.09
C GLU A 24 5.94 4.30 -3.21
N PRO A 25 5.57 4.28 -4.52
CA PRO A 25 6.55 4.03 -5.58
C PRO A 25 7.75 4.97 -5.57
N LEU A 26 7.62 6.15 -4.95
CA LEU A 26 8.70 7.14 -4.83
C LEU A 26 8.98 7.53 -3.38
N ALA A 27 8.08 7.27 -2.44
CA ALA A 27 8.28 7.60 -1.03
C ALA A 27 9.40 6.78 -0.40
N GLY A 28 9.65 5.57 -0.91
CA GLY A 28 10.80 4.74 -0.52
C GLY A 28 12.16 5.41 -0.76
N LEU A 29 12.25 6.42 -1.62
CA LEU A 29 13.47 7.24 -1.78
C LEU A 29 13.79 8.08 -0.53
N VAL A 30 12.87 8.15 0.43
CA VAL A 30 13.00 8.79 1.74
C VAL A 30 12.92 7.73 2.85
N GLU A 31 13.79 6.72 2.78
CA GLU A 31 13.81 5.51 3.63
C GLU A 31 13.66 5.78 5.14
N GLU A 32 14.22 6.88 5.66
CA GLU A 32 14.12 7.20 7.09
C GLU A 32 12.67 7.46 7.53
N ILE A 33 11.83 8.06 6.66
CA ILE A 33 10.44 8.35 7.00
C ILE A 33 9.58 7.11 6.87
N ASP A 34 9.78 6.33 5.80
CA ASP A 34 9.09 5.07 5.55
C ASP A 34 9.05 4.16 6.80
N GLY A 35 10.22 3.82 7.33
CA GLY A 35 10.31 2.98 8.53
C GLY A 35 9.71 3.60 9.81
N LYS A 36 9.53 4.92 9.88
CA LYS A 36 8.90 5.58 11.04
C LYS A 36 7.37 5.60 10.97
N VAL A 37 6.85 5.73 9.75
CA VAL A 37 5.41 5.94 9.53
C VAL A 37 4.69 4.63 9.22
N ASP A 38 5.35 3.66 8.58
CA ASP A 38 4.69 2.48 8.00
C ASP A 38 5.33 1.13 8.30
N ALA A 39 6.40 1.09 9.11
CA ALA A 39 6.97 -0.20 9.51
C ALA A 39 5.97 -1.05 10.31
N ARG A 40 6.03 -2.35 10.09
CA ARG A 40 5.14 -3.34 10.72
C ARG A 40 5.79 -3.88 11.97
N VAL A 41 4.99 -4.49 12.85
CA VAL A 41 5.50 -5.04 14.12
C VAL A 41 6.62 -6.07 13.94
N ASP A 42 6.68 -6.74 12.78
CA ASP A 42 7.68 -7.76 12.46
C ASP A 42 9.09 -7.16 12.27
N ASP A 43 9.20 -5.85 12.04
CA ASP A 43 10.46 -5.10 11.95
C ASP A 43 11.06 -4.75 13.32
N PHE A 44 10.36 -5.12 14.40
CA PHE A 44 10.71 -4.76 15.77
C PHE A 44 10.75 -5.96 16.71
N ALA A 45 11.21 -5.77 17.95
CA ALA A 45 11.18 -6.83 18.96
C ALA A 45 9.74 -7.21 19.39
N GLY A 46 8.75 -6.38 19.05
CA GLY A 46 7.33 -6.61 19.31
C GLY A 46 6.56 -5.30 19.50
N VAL A 47 5.28 -5.41 19.88
CA VAL A 47 4.35 -4.27 20.03
C VAL A 47 4.74 -3.25 21.12
N ASP A 48 5.66 -3.62 22.00
CA ASP A 48 6.18 -2.78 23.09
C ASP A 48 7.54 -2.14 22.76
N ASP A 49 8.09 -2.41 21.57
CA ASP A 49 9.31 -1.76 21.11
C ASP A 49 9.10 -0.24 21.00
N PRO A 50 9.95 0.60 21.63
CA PRO A 50 9.78 2.05 21.58
C PRO A 50 9.96 2.64 20.17
N ALA A 51 10.58 1.91 19.25
CA ALA A 51 10.72 2.32 17.86
C ALA A 51 9.48 1.95 17.01
N PHE A 52 8.58 1.10 17.49
CA PHE A 52 7.33 0.79 16.79
C PHE A 52 6.35 1.96 16.89
N THR A 53 6.39 2.86 15.91
CA THR A 53 5.56 4.06 15.79
C THR A 53 4.65 4.00 14.55
N GLY A 54 4.17 5.14 14.08
CA GLY A 54 3.46 5.21 12.79
C GLY A 54 2.03 4.65 12.79
N TRP A 55 1.52 4.39 11.58
CA TRP A 55 0.18 3.88 11.33
C TRP A 55 -0.04 2.54 12.01
N HIS A 56 0.85 1.55 11.85
CA HIS A 56 0.63 0.21 12.41
C HIS A 56 0.70 0.15 13.94
N ARG A 57 1.44 1.05 14.60
CA ARG A 57 1.35 1.21 16.06
C ARG A 57 -0.04 1.70 16.48
N LEU A 58 -0.59 2.66 15.75
CA LEU A 58 -1.94 3.17 15.98
C LEU A 58 -3.00 2.12 15.65
N GLU A 59 -2.81 1.36 14.58
CA GLU A 59 -3.64 0.25 14.16
C GLU A 59 -3.77 -0.79 15.28
N TYR A 60 -2.65 -1.19 15.87
CA TYR A 60 -2.63 -2.12 17.00
C TYR A 60 -3.46 -1.60 18.18
N LEU A 61 -3.29 -0.33 18.56
CA LEU A 61 -4.09 0.26 19.64
C LEU A 61 -5.58 0.27 19.32
N LEU A 62 -5.93 0.64 18.10
CA LEU A 62 -7.32 0.81 17.66
C LEU A 62 -8.05 -0.50 17.49
N PHE A 63 -7.42 -1.52 16.90
CA PHE A 63 -8.11 -2.71 16.43
C PHE A 63 -7.76 -3.99 17.19
N SER A 64 -6.57 -4.06 17.81
CA SER A 64 -6.21 -5.16 18.71
C SER A 64 -6.55 -4.83 20.16
N GLN A 65 -6.15 -3.65 20.64
CA GLN A 65 -6.38 -3.24 22.04
C GLN A 65 -7.71 -2.51 22.26
N ASN A 66 -8.40 -2.13 21.17
CA ASN A 66 -9.69 -1.44 21.21
C ASN A 66 -9.66 -0.20 22.13
N THR A 67 -8.59 0.60 22.03
CA THR A 67 -8.35 1.77 22.89
C THR A 67 -7.69 2.91 22.12
N THR A 68 -7.84 4.13 22.63
CA THR A 68 -7.05 5.29 22.23
C THR A 68 -6.04 5.72 23.29
N GLU A 69 -6.04 5.06 24.44
CA GLU A 69 -5.16 5.37 25.56
C GLU A 69 -3.69 5.23 25.15
N GLY A 70 -2.85 6.19 25.53
CA GLY A 70 -1.44 6.24 25.16
C GLY A 70 -1.17 6.56 23.69
N GLY A 71 -2.17 6.60 22.81
CA GLY A 71 -1.99 6.75 21.38
C GLY A 71 -1.87 8.18 20.85
N ALA A 72 -2.16 9.20 21.68
CA ALA A 72 -2.04 10.60 21.27
C ALA A 72 -0.61 10.97 20.85
N GLN A 73 0.40 10.48 21.57
CA GLN A 73 1.82 10.73 21.27
C GLN A 73 2.25 10.12 19.92
N PHE A 74 1.75 8.93 19.58
CA PHE A 74 2.06 8.28 18.31
C PHE A 74 1.39 9.00 17.14
N ALA A 75 0.17 9.53 17.35
CA ALA A 75 -0.46 10.39 16.36
C ALA A 75 0.29 11.72 16.16
N ASP A 76 0.80 12.33 17.24
CA ASP A 76 1.64 13.53 17.17
C ASP A 76 2.95 13.28 16.41
N GLN A 77 3.57 12.13 16.66
CA GLN A 77 4.78 11.70 15.97
C GLN A 77 4.51 11.46 14.46
N LEU A 78 3.45 10.70 14.13
CA LEU A 78 3.07 10.43 12.74
C LEU A 78 2.81 11.74 11.94
N ASP A 79 2.07 12.69 12.52
CA ASP A 79 1.84 13.98 11.86
C ASP A 79 3.15 14.75 11.62
N ALA A 80 4.10 14.68 12.55
CA ALA A 80 5.40 15.34 12.43
C ALA A 80 6.30 14.66 11.37
N ASP A 81 6.28 13.34 11.29
CA ASP A 81 7.06 12.57 10.30
C ASP A 81 6.49 12.79 8.89
N VAL A 82 5.16 12.76 8.72
CA VAL A 82 4.51 13.10 7.44
C VAL A 82 4.77 14.56 7.04
N ALA A 83 4.77 15.49 7.99
CA ALA A 83 5.14 16.89 7.73
C ALA A 83 6.64 17.04 7.35
N THR A 84 7.49 16.11 7.78
CA THR A 84 8.90 16.06 7.38
C THR A 84 9.03 15.53 5.95
N LEU A 85 8.33 14.44 5.62
CA LEU A 85 8.22 13.94 4.24
C LEU A 85 7.77 15.04 3.29
N GLN A 86 6.71 15.78 3.64
CA GLN A 86 6.19 16.85 2.79
C GLN A 86 7.23 17.93 2.46
N LYS A 87 8.20 18.17 3.36
CA LYS A 87 9.30 19.13 3.13
C LYS A 87 10.45 18.52 2.33
N GLN A 88 10.72 17.22 2.52
CA GLN A 88 11.83 16.52 1.87
C GLN A 88 11.49 16.08 0.45
N LEU A 89 10.26 15.61 0.20
CA LEU A 89 9.85 15.04 -1.08
C LEU A 89 10.11 15.97 -2.28
N PRO A 90 9.87 17.31 -2.22
CA PRO A 90 10.20 18.22 -3.32
C PRO A 90 11.70 18.38 -3.60
N THR A 91 12.56 17.91 -2.70
CA THR A 91 14.03 17.98 -2.83
C THR A 91 14.64 16.67 -3.33
N VAL A 92 13.84 15.61 -3.41
CA VAL A 92 14.26 14.32 -3.98
C VAL A 92 14.40 14.49 -5.49
N ASP A 93 15.57 14.17 -6.03
CA ASP A 93 15.78 14.10 -7.46
C ASP A 93 15.19 12.79 -7.98
N VAL A 94 14.04 12.89 -8.65
CA VAL A 94 13.33 11.73 -9.20
C VAL A 94 13.66 11.61 -10.67
N THR A 95 14.43 10.60 -11.02
CA THR A 95 14.78 10.28 -12.40
C THR A 95 13.71 9.41 -13.05
N PRO A 96 13.67 9.32 -14.40
CA PRO A 96 12.77 8.39 -15.07
C PRO A 96 12.99 6.92 -14.67
N VAL A 97 14.23 6.52 -14.33
CA VAL A 97 14.50 5.14 -13.91
C VAL A 97 13.87 4.88 -12.54
N ASP A 98 13.92 5.83 -11.61
CA ASP A 98 13.27 5.70 -10.30
C ASP A 98 11.77 5.51 -10.45
N VAL A 99 11.12 6.28 -11.34
CA VAL A 99 9.68 6.16 -11.63
C VAL A 99 9.34 4.76 -12.18
N SER A 100 10.17 4.23 -13.08
CA SER A 100 9.93 2.90 -13.65
C SER A 100 10.17 1.79 -12.63
N THR A 101 11.26 1.87 -11.88
CA THR A 101 11.68 0.86 -10.91
C THR A 101 10.71 0.82 -9.74
N GLY A 102 10.43 1.96 -9.11
CA GLY A 102 9.53 2.01 -7.95
C GLY A 102 8.10 1.57 -8.26
N ALA A 103 7.60 1.86 -9.47
CA ALA A 103 6.30 1.34 -9.90
C ALA A 103 6.29 -0.19 -10.07
N ALA A 104 7.39 -0.77 -10.58
CA ALA A 104 7.52 -2.21 -10.74
C ALA A 104 7.69 -2.92 -9.39
N GLU A 105 8.59 -2.42 -8.56
CA GLU A 105 8.88 -2.95 -7.21
C GLU A 105 7.63 -2.92 -6.34
N LEU A 106 6.85 -1.85 -6.36
CA LEU A 106 5.62 -1.81 -5.56
C LEU A 106 4.57 -2.84 -6.02
N ILE A 107 4.42 -3.06 -7.34
CA ILE A 107 3.49 -4.10 -7.81
C ILE A 107 3.99 -5.51 -7.48
N GLU A 108 5.32 -5.72 -7.52
CA GLU A 108 5.95 -6.96 -7.06
C GLU A 108 5.71 -7.19 -5.56
N GLU A 109 5.93 -6.17 -4.74
CA GLU A 109 5.69 -6.23 -3.29
C GLU A 109 4.23 -6.55 -2.95
N VAL A 110 3.28 -5.90 -3.64
CA VAL A 110 1.86 -6.25 -3.50
C VAL A 110 1.63 -7.70 -3.91
N SER A 111 2.26 -8.16 -5.00
CA SER A 111 2.11 -9.53 -5.52
C SER A 111 2.67 -10.61 -4.59
N GLU A 112 3.79 -10.35 -3.93
CA GLU A 112 4.55 -11.36 -3.17
C GLU A 112 4.28 -11.31 -1.67
N GLY A 113 4.09 -10.11 -1.13
CA GLY A 113 3.91 -9.85 0.31
C GLY A 113 2.49 -9.40 0.64
N LYS A 114 2.13 -8.16 0.29
CA LYS A 114 0.92 -7.49 0.82
C LYS A 114 -0.36 -8.29 0.53
N ILE A 115 -0.45 -9.03 -0.59
CA ILE A 115 -1.58 -9.92 -0.93
C ILE A 115 -1.89 -11.01 0.12
N THR A 116 -0.99 -11.24 1.08
CA THR A 116 -1.20 -12.17 2.19
C THR A 116 -1.97 -11.57 3.38
N GLY A 117 -2.17 -10.24 3.38
CA GLY A 117 -2.80 -9.51 4.48
C GLY A 117 -1.84 -9.18 5.62
N GLU A 118 -0.55 -9.08 5.32
CA GLU A 118 0.53 -8.80 6.30
C GLU A 118 0.59 -7.33 6.74
N GLU A 119 0.07 -6.44 5.90
CA GLU A 119 0.11 -4.99 6.07
C GLU A 119 -0.80 -4.56 7.21
N ASP A 120 -2.10 -4.77 7.05
CA ASP A 120 -3.14 -4.34 7.98
C ASP A 120 -3.64 -5.50 8.83
N ARG A 121 -2.70 -6.18 9.51
CA ARG A 121 -2.98 -7.44 10.24
C ARG A 121 -4.06 -7.33 11.32
N TYR A 122 -4.31 -6.14 11.86
CA TYR A 122 -5.32 -5.95 12.92
C TYR A 122 -6.62 -5.41 12.36
N SER A 123 -6.54 -4.44 11.46
CA SER A 123 -7.65 -3.68 10.91
C SER A 123 -8.29 -4.34 9.69
N LYS A 124 -7.53 -5.16 8.96
CA LYS A 124 -7.96 -5.89 7.77
C LYS A 124 -8.41 -4.96 6.66
N THR A 125 -7.72 -3.83 6.48
CA THR A 125 -8.02 -2.82 5.47
C THR A 125 -7.09 -2.85 4.25
N ASP A 126 -6.39 -3.97 4.03
CA ASP A 126 -5.36 -4.13 3.00
C ASP A 126 -5.85 -3.79 1.57
N LEU A 127 -7.15 -3.98 1.29
CA LEU A 127 -7.73 -3.63 -0.03
C LEU A 127 -7.73 -2.13 -0.34
N TRP A 128 -7.73 -1.27 0.68
CA TRP A 128 -7.55 0.18 0.50
C TRP A 128 -6.13 0.49 0.03
N ASP A 129 -5.16 -0.16 0.65
CA ASP A 129 -3.75 0.03 0.37
C ASP A 129 -3.41 -0.55 -1.00
N PHE A 130 -3.88 -1.76 -1.33
CA PHE A 130 -3.68 -2.37 -2.66
C PHE A 130 -4.18 -1.46 -3.78
N GLU A 131 -5.37 -0.89 -3.63
CA GLU A 131 -5.90 0.02 -4.64
C GLU A 131 -5.05 1.29 -4.75
N ALA A 132 -4.62 1.85 -3.61
CA ALA A 132 -3.79 3.04 -3.60
C ALA A 132 -2.41 2.79 -4.22
N ASN A 133 -1.77 1.66 -3.93
CA ASN A 133 -0.52 1.23 -4.55
C ASN A 133 -0.67 1.07 -6.06
N LEU A 134 -1.73 0.40 -6.51
CA LEU A 134 -2.06 0.26 -7.94
C LEU A 134 -2.26 1.63 -8.61
N GLN A 135 -3.00 2.54 -7.97
CA GLN A 135 -3.19 3.91 -8.46
C GLN A 135 -1.87 4.69 -8.55
N GLY A 136 -0.99 4.52 -7.55
CA GLY A 136 0.33 5.13 -7.52
C GLY A 136 1.23 4.64 -8.65
N SER A 137 1.36 3.33 -8.79
CA SER A 137 2.17 2.69 -9.83
C SER A 137 1.63 2.98 -11.24
N GLU A 138 0.30 2.97 -11.43
CA GLU A 138 -0.32 3.36 -12.71
C GLU A 138 -0.01 4.82 -13.04
N ALA A 139 -0.16 5.73 -12.06
CA ALA A 139 0.12 7.15 -12.25
C ALA A 139 1.61 7.40 -12.57
N ALA A 140 2.53 6.68 -11.93
CA ALA A 140 3.96 6.73 -12.18
C ALA A 140 4.28 6.32 -13.63
N VAL A 141 3.82 5.15 -14.07
CA VAL A 141 4.09 4.63 -15.42
C VAL A 141 3.40 5.46 -16.51
N ASN A 142 2.23 6.03 -16.20
CA ASN A 142 1.55 6.97 -17.10
C ASN A 142 2.40 8.21 -17.42
N ARG A 143 3.33 8.62 -16.54
CA ARG A 143 4.28 9.70 -16.87
C ARG A 143 5.28 9.31 -17.96
N LEU A 144 5.54 8.02 -18.13
CA LEU A 144 6.46 7.47 -19.13
C LEU A 144 5.75 7.12 -20.45
N SER A 145 4.41 7.12 -20.48
CA SER A 145 3.60 6.73 -21.64
C SER A 145 3.98 7.43 -22.96
N PRO A 146 4.23 8.76 -23.01
CA PRO A 146 4.62 9.40 -24.28
C PRO A 146 5.90 8.85 -24.91
N ALA A 147 6.83 8.35 -24.08
CA ALA A 147 8.05 7.69 -24.54
C ALA A 147 7.78 6.22 -24.88
N LEU A 148 7.01 5.51 -24.05
CA LEU A 148 6.64 4.11 -24.27
C LEU A 148 5.85 3.89 -25.56
N VAL A 149 4.90 4.78 -25.90
CA VAL A 149 4.15 4.72 -27.17
C VAL A 149 5.09 4.69 -28.39
N LYS A 150 6.25 5.37 -28.31
CA LYS A 150 7.23 5.42 -29.40
C LYS A 150 8.21 4.25 -29.38
N ALA A 151 8.59 3.80 -28.17
CA ALA A 151 9.60 2.78 -27.98
C ALA A 151 9.03 1.36 -28.11
N ASP A 152 7.93 1.08 -27.39
CA ASP A 152 7.25 -0.21 -27.36
C ASP A 152 5.74 -0.04 -27.03
N PRO A 153 4.91 0.28 -28.03
CA PRO A 153 3.47 0.43 -27.82
C PRO A 153 2.77 -0.88 -27.44
N ALA A 154 3.37 -2.03 -27.76
CA ALA A 154 2.80 -3.33 -27.38
C ALA A 154 2.99 -3.58 -25.88
N LEU A 155 4.15 -3.23 -25.32
CA LEU A 155 4.38 -3.28 -23.89
C LEU A 155 3.44 -2.34 -23.13
N LEU A 156 3.28 -1.10 -23.59
CA LEU A 156 2.33 -0.16 -22.97
C LEU A 156 0.90 -0.72 -22.94
N GLY A 157 0.43 -1.28 -24.06
CA GLY A 157 -0.91 -1.88 -24.12
C GLY A 157 -1.09 -3.06 -23.16
N LYS A 158 -0.04 -3.86 -22.89
CA LYS A 158 -0.09 -4.93 -21.87
C LYS A 158 -0.17 -4.37 -20.45
N ILE A 159 0.59 -3.30 -20.16
CA ILE A 159 0.57 -2.64 -18.84
C ILE A 159 -0.82 -2.05 -18.56
N GLU A 160 -1.38 -1.31 -19.52
CA GLU A 160 -2.73 -0.73 -19.42
C GLU A 160 -3.79 -1.82 -19.22
N ALA A 161 -3.69 -2.94 -19.95
CA ALA A 161 -4.57 -4.07 -19.78
C ALA A 161 -4.43 -4.70 -18.38
N GLY A 162 -3.19 -4.89 -17.89
CA GLY A 162 -2.93 -5.45 -16.56
C GLY A 162 -3.53 -4.62 -15.44
N PHE A 163 -3.35 -3.29 -15.45
CA PHE A 163 -4.00 -2.39 -14.50
C PHE A 163 -5.53 -2.45 -14.60
N SER A 164 -6.08 -2.40 -15.82
CA SER A 164 -7.53 -2.51 -16.01
C SER A 164 -8.09 -3.84 -15.46
N GLU A 165 -7.35 -4.93 -15.63
CA GLU A 165 -7.76 -6.26 -15.20
C GLU A 165 -7.76 -6.43 -13.68
N ILE A 166 -6.74 -5.92 -12.98
CA ILE A 166 -6.67 -6.00 -11.51
C ILE A 166 -7.68 -5.05 -10.86
N PHE A 167 -7.86 -3.82 -11.38
CA PHE A 167 -8.93 -2.93 -10.90
C PHE A 167 -10.32 -3.54 -11.11
N ALA A 168 -10.55 -4.25 -12.21
CA ALA A 168 -11.80 -4.96 -12.44
C ALA A 168 -12.01 -6.12 -11.44
N THR A 169 -10.95 -6.78 -10.98
CA THR A 169 -11.03 -7.80 -9.92
C THR A 169 -11.29 -7.18 -8.54
N LEU A 170 -10.75 -6.00 -8.25
CA LEU A 170 -11.02 -5.27 -6.99
C LEU A 170 -12.44 -4.69 -6.93
N GLY A 171 -13.01 -4.30 -8.07
CA GLY A 171 -14.32 -3.64 -8.14
C GLY A 171 -15.45 -4.32 -7.37
N PRO A 172 -15.67 -5.65 -7.52
CA PRO A 172 -16.66 -6.39 -6.73
C PRO A 172 -16.44 -6.42 -5.21
N LEU A 173 -15.21 -6.15 -4.73
CA LEU A 173 -14.88 -6.11 -3.31
C LEU A 173 -15.22 -4.76 -2.65
N ARG A 174 -15.64 -3.76 -3.43
CA ARG A 174 -16.04 -2.44 -2.93
C ARG A 174 -17.28 -2.51 -2.04
N ARG A 175 -17.30 -1.67 -1.00
CA ARG A 175 -18.45 -1.48 -0.12
C ARG A 175 -18.56 -0.03 0.33
N GLY A 176 -19.60 0.67 -0.15
CA GLY A 176 -19.71 2.12 0.05
C GLY A 176 -18.52 2.85 -0.55
N ASP A 177 -17.92 3.77 0.20
CA ASP A 177 -16.73 4.52 -0.21
C ASP A 177 -15.41 3.75 0.04
N GLY A 178 -15.48 2.49 0.47
CA GLY A 178 -14.34 1.64 0.80
C GLY A 178 -14.48 0.22 0.25
N PHE A 179 -13.99 -0.77 1.02
CA PHE A 179 -13.99 -2.18 0.65
C PHE A 179 -14.62 -3.05 1.75
N VAL A 180 -14.84 -4.32 1.44
CA VAL A 180 -14.90 -5.37 2.46
C VAL A 180 -13.56 -5.45 3.19
N LEU A 181 -13.53 -5.98 4.41
CA LEU A 181 -12.26 -6.28 5.08
C LEU A 181 -11.54 -7.40 4.35
N PHE A 182 -10.21 -7.47 4.43
CA PHE A 182 -9.41 -8.49 3.78
C PHE A 182 -9.37 -9.79 4.61
N CYS A 183 -10.50 -10.49 4.64
CA CYS A 183 -10.66 -11.74 5.39
C CYS A 183 -10.54 -12.93 4.43
N THR A 184 -9.46 -13.69 4.56
CA THR A 184 -9.12 -14.80 3.67
C THR A 184 -9.30 -16.16 4.36
N GLU A 185 -9.38 -17.23 3.56
CA GLU A 185 -9.32 -18.59 4.11
C GLU A 185 -7.91 -18.88 4.63
N ASN A 186 -7.80 -19.45 5.83
CA ASN A 186 -6.51 -19.73 6.50
C ASN A 186 -5.63 -18.48 6.68
N ASP A 187 -6.25 -17.33 6.96
CA ASP A 187 -5.57 -16.06 7.22
C ASP A 187 -4.40 -16.23 8.20
N PRO A 188 -3.14 -15.93 7.79
CA PRO A 188 -1.97 -16.03 8.66
C PRO A 188 -2.01 -15.04 9.83
N TYR A 189 -2.85 -14.00 9.73
CA TYR A 189 -3.01 -12.94 10.72
C TYR A 189 -4.48 -12.86 11.20
N PRO A 190 -5.05 -13.91 11.83
CA PRO A 190 -6.48 -13.96 12.11
C PRO A 190 -6.94 -12.80 13.01
N SER A 191 -8.07 -12.19 12.68
CA SER A 191 -8.67 -11.07 13.42
C SER A 191 -10.13 -11.37 13.78
N ALA A 192 -10.57 -10.92 14.97
CA ALA A 192 -11.98 -11.01 15.38
C ALA A 192 -12.93 -10.24 14.44
N ARG A 193 -12.37 -9.35 13.60
CA ARG A 193 -13.09 -8.63 12.55
C ARG A 193 -13.41 -9.48 11.32
N CYS A 194 -12.84 -10.68 11.23
CA CYS A 194 -13.03 -11.64 10.15
C CYS A 194 -13.80 -12.88 10.61
N PRO A 195 -15.11 -12.76 10.93
CA PRO A 195 -15.92 -13.92 11.30
C PRO A 195 -16.23 -14.84 10.12
N GLU A 196 -16.06 -14.35 8.88
CA GLU A 196 -16.28 -15.07 7.64
C GLU A 196 -15.28 -14.61 6.57
N VAL A 197 -15.07 -15.45 5.56
CA VAL A 197 -14.25 -15.11 4.40
C VAL A 197 -14.99 -14.10 3.54
N THR A 198 -14.33 -12.99 3.23
CA THR A 198 -14.85 -11.90 2.38
C THR A 198 -14.12 -11.83 1.04
N VAL A 199 -12.90 -12.37 0.98
CA VAL A 199 -12.11 -12.51 -0.25
C VAL A 199 -11.78 -13.99 -0.43
N ASP A 200 -12.47 -14.62 -1.38
CA ASP A 200 -12.34 -16.06 -1.60
C ASP A 200 -10.99 -16.45 -2.23
N PRO A 201 -10.55 -17.72 -2.08
CA PRO A 201 -9.27 -18.17 -2.63
C PRO A 201 -9.14 -17.97 -4.15
N ALA A 202 -10.23 -18.13 -4.91
CA ALA A 202 -10.20 -17.95 -6.36
C ALA A 202 -9.93 -16.50 -6.75
N THR A 203 -10.44 -15.55 -5.98
CA THR A 203 -10.20 -14.12 -6.13
C THR A 203 -8.74 -13.79 -5.78
N ILE A 204 -8.22 -14.35 -4.69
CA ILE A 204 -6.79 -14.21 -4.33
C ILE A 204 -5.88 -14.76 -5.42
N ASP A 205 -6.12 -15.99 -5.89
CA ASP A 205 -5.32 -16.62 -6.95
C ASP A 205 -5.36 -15.82 -8.25
N LYS A 206 -6.53 -15.27 -8.59
CA LYS A 206 -6.70 -14.39 -9.74
C LYS A 206 -5.90 -13.10 -9.58
N MET A 207 -5.98 -12.43 -8.42
CA MET A 207 -5.20 -11.22 -8.15
C MET A 207 -3.69 -11.49 -8.23
N LYS A 208 -3.21 -12.59 -7.63
CA LYS A 208 -1.80 -13.01 -7.72
C LYS A 208 -1.33 -13.20 -9.16
N ALA A 209 -2.11 -13.89 -9.98
CA ALA A 209 -1.76 -14.10 -11.39
C ALA A 209 -1.72 -12.77 -12.18
N GLN A 210 -2.69 -11.88 -11.92
CA GLN A 210 -2.75 -10.56 -12.56
C GLN A 210 -1.58 -9.66 -12.13
N LEU A 211 -1.28 -9.62 -10.83
CA LEU A 211 -0.17 -8.83 -10.26
C LEU A 211 1.18 -9.33 -10.74
N ALA A 212 1.41 -10.65 -10.79
CA ALA A 212 2.65 -11.22 -11.30
C ALA A 212 2.87 -10.88 -12.79
N GLY A 213 1.82 -10.99 -13.61
CA GLY A 213 1.89 -10.61 -15.02
C GLY A 213 2.08 -9.10 -15.22
N LEU A 214 1.47 -8.27 -14.37
CA LEU A 214 1.67 -6.82 -14.40
C LEU A 214 3.09 -6.44 -13.99
N SER A 215 3.62 -7.02 -12.90
CA SER A 215 5.00 -6.84 -12.44
C SER A 215 6.00 -7.21 -13.55
N GLU A 216 5.81 -8.37 -14.21
CA GLU A 216 6.66 -8.79 -15.34
C GLU A 216 6.67 -7.74 -16.47
N ASN A 217 5.52 -7.16 -16.82
CA ASN A 217 5.46 -6.11 -17.84
C ASN A 217 6.12 -4.80 -17.35
N LEU A 218 5.92 -4.40 -16.10
CA LEU A 218 6.50 -3.18 -15.54
C LEU A 218 8.03 -3.25 -15.47
N SER A 219 8.60 -4.41 -15.13
CA SER A 219 10.06 -4.62 -15.10
C SER A 219 10.75 -4.38 -16.45
N GLN A 220 10.01 -4.45 -17.57
CA GLN A 220 10.54 -4.24 -18.91
C GLN A 220 10.62 -2.76 -19.31
N VAL A 221 9.96 -1.86 -18.58
CA VAL A 221 9.84 -0.43 -18.95
C VAL A 221 11.20 0.26 -19.02
N SER A 222 12.06 0.09 -18.01
CA SER A 222 13.42 0.66 -18.01
C SER A 222 14.23 0.21 -19.22
N GLY A 223 14.14 -1.08 -19.58
CA GLY A 223 14.82 -1.64 -20.75
C GLY A 223 14.27 -1.10 -22.07
N ALA A 224 12.94 -1.03 -22.21
CA ALA A 224 12.28 -0.51 -23.41
C ALA A 224 12.63 0.97 -23.67
N LEU A 225 12.76 1.75 -22.60
CA LEU A 225 13.09 3.17 -22.65
C LEU A 225 14.60 3.46 -22.62
N LYS A 226 15.44 2.44 -22.44
CA LYS A 226 16.91 2.56 -22.30
C LYS A 226 17.30 3.53 -21.17
N LEU A 227 16.58 3.44 -20.05
CA LEU A 227 16.91 4.17 -18.83
C LEU A 227 18.15 3.50 -18.18
N THR A 228 19.03 4.32 -17.61
CA THR A 228 20.29 3.90 -17.00
C THR A 228 20.50 4.61 -15.68
#